data_AF-A0A4S4B0V8-F1
#
_entry.id   AF-A0A4S4B0V8-F1
#
_cell.length_a   1.000
_cell.length_b   1.000
_cell.length_c   1.000
_cell.angle_alpha   90.00
_cell.angle_beta   90.00
_cell.angle_gamma   90.00
#
_symmetry.space_group_name_H-M   'P 1'
#
loop_
_entity.id
_entity.type
_entity.pdbx_description
1 polymer ?
#
loop_
_entity_poly.entity_id
_entity_poly.type
_entity_poly.pdbx_seq_one_letter_code
_entity_poly.pdbx_strand_id
1 'polypeptide(L)' 'MKQNITVSLDATTLQRAKKLAAQRNLSVSKLLAADLAEQVDAEQRYDQARRQALAWLKHGTFDLGGKYPGRDEVHER' A
#
# COMPACT_ATOMS: atom_id res chain seq x y z
N MET A 1 20.91 9.96 0.84
CA MET A 1 21.39 10.36 2.19
C MET A 1 20.38 9.92 3.23
N LYS A 2 20.79 9.60 4.47
CA LYS A 2 19.87 9.31 5.57
C LYS A 2 19.71 10.55 6.45
N GLN A 3 18.49 10.86 6.88
CA GLN A 3 18.19 11.93 7.82
C GLN A 3 17.73 11.32 9.14
N ASN A 4 18.23 11.87 10.25
CA ASN A 4 17.84 11.41 11.59
C ASN A 4 16.63 12.20 12.07
N ILE A 5 15.68 11.50 12.67
CA ILE A 5 14.45 12.08 13.23
C ILE A 5 14.35 11.62 14.69
N THR A 6 14.04 12.56 15.59
CA THR A 6 13.75 12.26 16.99
C THR A 6 12.25 12.06 17.16
N VAL A 7 11.84 10.95 17.76
CA VAL A 7 10.43 10.61 18.00
C VAL A 7 10.21 10.43 19.49
N SER A 8 9.16 11.06 20.01
CA SER A 8 8.73 10.87 21.40
C SER A 8 7.75 9.69 21.46
N LEU A 9 8.07 8.71 22.30
CA LEU A 9 7.22 7.53 22.56
C LEU A 9 6.99 7.43 24.06
N ASP A 10 5.80 6.98 24.46
CA ASP A 10 5.57 6.67 25.86
C ASP A 10 6.39 5.43 26.28
N ALA A 11 6.63 5.30 27.59
CA ALA A 11 7.48 4.25 28.13
C ALA A 11 6.96 2.84 27.80
N THR A 12 5.64 2.65 27.77
CA THR A 12 5.02 1.35 27.50
C THR A 12 5.21 0.93 26.05
N THR A 13 5.02 1.87 25.11
CA THR A 13 5.27 1.64 23.68
C THR A 13 6.74 1.36 23.42
N LEU A 14 7.67 2.12 24.03
CA LEU A 14 9.09 1.88 23.86
C LEU A 14 9.52 0.50 24.37
N GLN A 15 8.97 0.04 25.50
CA GLN A 15 9.26 -1.28 26.04
C GLN A 15 8.77 -2.40 25.10
N ARG A 16 7.55 -2.27 24.57
CA ARG A 16 6.99 -3.22 23.60
C ARG A 16 7.78 -3.23 22.29
N ALA A 17 8.15 -2.04 21.80
CA ALA A 17 8.97 -1.89 20.59
C ALA A 17 10.34 -2.56 20.75
N LYS A 18 11.00 -2.42 21.91
CA LYS A 18 12.27 -3.12 22.20
C LYS A 18 12.11 -4.64 22.15
N LYS A 19 11.06 -5.18 22.77
CA LYS A 19 10.77 -6.63 22.73
C LYS A 19 10.54 -7.12 21.30
N LEU A 20 9.72 -6.41 20.53
CA LEU A 20 9.42 -6.75 19.15
C LEU A 20 10.67 -6.67 18.26
N ALA A 21 11.47 -5.62 18.41
CA ALA A 21 12.71 -5.43 17.67
C ALA A 21 13.71 -6.57 17.97
N ALA A 22 13.87 -6.94 19.24
CA ALA A 22 14.72 -8.06 19.64
C ALA A 22 14.25 -9.40 19.03
N GLN A 23 12.95 -9.69 19.07
CA GLN A 23 12.38 -10.90 18.45
C GLN A 23 12.67 -10.97 16.93
N ARG A 24 12.77 -9.82 16.27
CA ARG A 24 13.06 -9.72 14.83
C ARG A 24 14.55 -9.52 14.52
N ASN A 25 15.45 -9.57 15.52
CA ASN A 25 16.88 -9.26 15.37
C ASN A 25 17.15 -7.87 14.76
N LEU A 26 16.36 -6.86 15.16
CA LEU A 26 16.47 -5.47 14.72
C LEU A 26 16.70 -4.53 15.90
N SER A 27 17.23 -3.34 15.62
CA SER A 27 17.14 -2.21 16.55
C SER A 27 15.76 -1.54 16.45
N VAL A 28 15.35 -0.82 17.50
CA VAL A 28 14.08 -0.07 17.49
C VAL A 28 14.04 0.94 16.34
N SER A 29 15.13 1.67 16.08
CA SER A 29 15.20 2.62 14.96
C SER A 29 15.07 1.92 13.61
N LYS A 30 15.67 0.74 13.43
CA LYS A 30 15.57 -0.02 12.18
C LYS A 30 14.16 -0.59 11.98
N LEU A 31 13.52 -1.04 13.06
CA LEU A 31 12.12 -1.48 13.06
C LEU A 31 11.19 -0.33 12.63
N LEU A 32 11.31 0.84 13.26
CA LEU A 32 10.50 2.02 12.93
C LEU A 32 10.74 2.52 11.50
N ALA A 33 12.00 2.54 11.05
CA ALA A 33 12.32 2.95 9.69
C ALA A 33 11.73 2.00 8.64
N ALA A 34 11.71 0.69 8.92
CA ALA A 34 11.12 -0.30 8.03
C ALA A 34 9.59 -0.17 7.96
N ASP A 35 8.93 -0.01 9.12
CA ASP A 35 7.49 0.17 9.20
C ASP A 35 7.04 1.45 8.46
N LEU A 36 7.75 2.56 8.66
CA LEU A 36 7.47 3.82 7.97
C LEU A 36 7.67 3.68 6.45
N ALA A 37 8.74 3.01 6.01
CA ALA A 37 8.98 2.77 4.60
C ALA A 37 7.86 1.94 3.98
N GLU A 38 7.42 0.87 4.65
CA GLU A 38 6.32 0.02 4.18
C GLU A 38 5.02 0.81 4.01
N GLN A 39 4.68 1.67 4.97
CA GLN A 39 3.49 2.53 4.90
C GLN A 39 3.57 3.51 3.73
N VAL A 40 4.70 4.20 3.56
CA VAL A 40 4.90 5.14 2.44
C VAL A 40 4.83 4.41 1.10
N ASP A 41 5.49 3.27 0.98
CA ASP A 41 5.50 2.47 -0.24
C ASP A 41 4.10 1.93 -0.57
N ALA A 42 3.31 1.56 0.42
CA ALA A 42 1.93 1.10 0.22
C ALA A 42 1.05 2.21 -0.34
N GLU A 43 1.13 3.42 0.23
CA GLU A 43 0.39 4.58 -0.23
C GLU A 43 0.79 4.96 -1.67
N GLN A 44 2.09 5.01 -1.95
CA GLN A 44 2.60 5.32 -3.30
C GLN A 44 2.15 4.31 -4.35
N ARG A 45 2.17 3.02 -4.02
CA ARG A 45 1.69 1.95 -4.90
C ARG A 45 0.21 2.12 -5.22
N TYR A 46 -0.61 2.41 -4.21
CA TYR A 46 -2.03 2.68 -4.43
C TYR A 46 -2.24 3.89 -5.35
N ASP A 47 -1.56 4.98 -5.09
CA ASP A 47 -1.67 6.21 -5.86
C ASP A 47 -1.26 6.03 -7.32
N GLN A 48 -0.17 5.28 -7.56
CA GLN A 48 0.28 4.93 -8.90
C GLN A 48 -0.76 4.05 -9.62
N ALA A 49 -1.26 3.01 -8.96
CA ALA A 49 -2.27 2.12 -9.54
C ALA A 49 -3.56 2.89 -9.88
N ARG A 50 -3.98 3.82 -9.02
CA ARG A 50 -5.13 4.69 -9.27
C ARG A 50 -4.91 5.58 -10.49
N ARG A 51 -3.76 6.24 -10.60
CA ARG A 51 -3.43 7.08 -11.77
C ARG A 51 -3.41 6.28 -13.05
N GLN A 52 -2.81 5.08 -13.02
CA GLN A 52 -2.75 4.16 -14.15
C GLN A 52 -4.16 3.75 -14.61
N ALA A 53 -5.02 3.33 -13.68
CA ALA A 53 -6.39 2.91 -13.99
C ALA A 53 -7.23 4.05 -14.59
N LEU A 54 -7.14 5.26 -14.03
CA LEU A 54 -7.83 6.43 -14.57
C LEU A 54 -7.32 6.83 -15.95
N ALA A 55 -6.00 6.73 -16.19
CA ALA A 55 -5.44 6.97 -17.51
C ALA A 55 -5.97 5.97 -18.54
N TRP A 56 -6.04 4.69 -18.20
CA TRP A 56 -6.61 3.67 -19.09
C TRP A 56 -8.08 3.94 -19.44
N LEU A 57 -8.90 4.33 -18.45
CA LEU A 57 -10.29 4.71 -18.69
C LEU A 57 -10.39 5.93 -19.62
N LYS A 58 -9.54 6.95 -19.40
CA LYS A 58 -9.53 8.17 -20.20
C LYS A 58 -9.10 7.93 -21.64
N HIS A 59 -8.08 7.09 -21.84
CA HIS A 59 -7.52 6.84 -23.17
C HIS A 59 -8.29 5.78 -23.95
N GLY A 60 -9.16 4.99 -23.30
CA GLY A 60 -9.94 3.94 -23.95
C GLY A 60 -9.06 2.90 -24.64
N THR A 61 -7.82 2.70 -24.15
CA THR A 61 -6.76 1.95 -24.83
C THR A 61 -6.98 0.45 -24.88
N PHE A 62 -8.04 -0.05 -24.24
CA PHE A 62 -8.36 -1.47 -24.26
C PHE A 62 -9.43 -1.75 -25.30
N ASP A 63 -9.07 -2.47 -26.36
CA ASP A 63 -10.03 -3.20 -27.17
C ASP A 63 -10.45 -4.44 -26.37
N LEU A 64 -11.42 -4.25 -25.48
CA LEU A 64 -11.91 -5.30 -24.58
C LEU A 64 -12.76 -6.35 -25.33
N GLY A 65 -13.03 -6.13 -26.62
CA GLY A 65 -13.86 -7.01 -27.44
C GLY A 65 -15.27 -7.24 -26.85
N GLY A 66 -16.04 -8.06 -27.55
CA GLY A 66 -17.39 -8.45 -27.12
C GLY A 66 -18.49 -7.48 -27.55
N LYS A 67 -19.63 -8.04 -27.96
CA LYS A 67 -20.89 -7.30 -28.04
C LYS A 67 -21.54 -7.38 -26.67
N TYR A 68 -22.10 -6.26 -26.21
CA TYR A 68 -22.92 -6.27 -25.01
C TYR A 68 -24.08 -7.27 -25.24
N PRO A 69 -24.27 -8.28 -24.38
CA PRO A 69 -25.37 -9.22 -24.55
C PRO A 69 -26.69 -8.50 -24.45
N GLY A 70 -27.69 -8.97 -25.20
CA GLY A 70 -29.05 -8.46 -25.09
C GLY A 70 -29.57 -8.70 -23.68
N ARG A 71 -30.35 -7.77 -23.13
CA ARG A 71 -30.95 -7.89 -21.78
C ARG A 71 -31.62 -9.26 -21.59
N ASP A 72 -32.32 -9.73 -22.61
CA ASP A 72 -33.08 -10.97 -22.56
C ASP A 72 -32.18 -12.22 -22.55
N GLU A 73 -30.99 -12.17 -23.15
CA GLU A 73 -30.00 -13.27 -23.19
C GLU A 73 -29.41 -13.59 -21.80
N VAL A 74 -29.45 -12.64 -20.86
CA VAL A 74 -28.88 -12.78 -19.51
C VAL A 74 -29.92 -13.16 -18.45
N HIS A 75 -31.20 -13.12 -18.81
CA HIS A 75 -32.32 -13.34 -17.88
C HIS A 75 -32.91 -14.75 -17.90
N GLU A 76 -32.57 -15.59 -18.89
CA GLU A 76 -32.96 -17.00 -18.89
C GLU A 76 -31.94 -17.84 -18.11
N ARG A 77 -32.36 -18.30 -16.92
CA ARG A 77 -31.71 -19.36 -16.15
C ARG A 77 -32.71 -20.46 -15.86
#